data_AF-A0A2A6PZ40-F1
#
_entry.id   AF-A0A2A6PZ40-F1
#
_cell.length_a   1.000
_cell.length_b   1.000
_cell.length_c   1.000
_cell.angle_alpha   90.00
_cell.angle_beta   90.00
_cell.angle_gamma   90.00
#
_symmetry.space_group_name_H-M   'P 1'
#
loop_
_entity.id
_entity.type
_entity.pdbx_description
1 polymer ?
#
loop_
_entity_poly.entity_id
_entity_poly.type
_entity_poly.pdbx_seq_one_letter_code
_entity_poly.pdbx_strand_id
1 'polypeptide(L)'
;MFARSDKAGAIVRQVAGQAGCKRYVVVIKGIRQGGFFGIGIMKGSPLYNMADIYAVIRIYVHDGQSFDILKSGEGSISGSNFMTGPPTLRIDWAQWPEPPEAANNPVMRASTRQLLGNVLDKSLPALLQSQ
;
A
#
# COMPACT_ATOMS: atom_id res chain seq x y z
N MET A 1 9.70 -3.76 11.35
CA MET A 1 9.47 -5.22 11.21
C MET A 1 7.99 -5.40 10.92
N PHE A 2 7.64 -5.94 9.75
CA PHE A 2 6.24 -6.19 9.42
C PHE A 2 5.78 -7.44 10.15
N ALA A 3 4.86 -7.30 11.12
CA ALA A 3 4.22 -8.46 11.74
C ALA A 3 3.59 -9.31 10.63
N ARG A 4 3.97 -10.59 10.56
CA ARG A 4 3.34 -11.55 9.66
C ARG A 4 1.92 -11.71 10.17
N SER A 5 0.93 -11.24 9.42
CA SER A 5 -0.47 -11.44 9.80
C SER A 5 -0.86 -12.86 9.41
N ASP A 6 -0.56 -13.80 10.31
CA ASP A 6 -1.17 -15.14 10.35
C ASP A 6 -2.71 -15.11 10.21
N LYS A 7 -3.32 -14.00 10.64
CA LYS A 7 -4.76 -13.74 10.49
C LYS A 7 -5.23 -13.45 9.06
N ALA A 8 -4.33 -13.11 8.12
CA ALA A 8 -4.73 -12.75 6.76
C ALA A 8 -5.44 -13.90 6.03
N GLY A 9 -4.96 -15.14 6.18
CA GLY A 9 -5.59 -16.31 5.56
C GLY A 9 -7.00 -16.58 6.08
N ALA A 10 -7.23 -16.42 7.39
CA ALA A 10 -8.55 -16.56 8.00
C ALA A 10 -9.55 -15.51 7.47
N ILE A 11 -9.10 -14.25 7.33
CA ILE A 11 -9.92 -13.18 6.77
C ILE A 11 -10.28 -13.46 5.30
N VAL A 12 -9.31 -13.90 4.49
CA VAL A 12 -9.58 -14.24 3.08
C VAL A 12 -10.61 -15.35 2.99
N ARG A 13 -10.47 -16.40 3.80
CA ARG A 13 -11.42 -17.52 3.83
C ARG A 13 -12.83 -17.04 4.19
N GLN A 14 -12.95 -16.16 5.17
CA GLN A 14 -14.25 -15.62 5.62
C GLN A 14 -14.90 -14.69 4.59
N VAL A 15 -14.12 -13.79 3.97
CA VAL A 15 -14.66 -12.71 3.11
C VAL A 15 -14.84 -13.16 1.68
N ALA A 16 -13.89 -13.95 1.16
CA ALA A 16 -13.79 -14.24 -0.28
C ALA A 16 -13.62 -15.73 -0.59
N GLY A 17 -13.64 -16.61 0.41
CA GLY A 17 -13.40 -18.05 0.21
C GLY A 17 -14.41 -18.73 -0.71
N GLN A 18 -15.64 -18.21 -0.80
CA GLN A 18 -16.66 -18.72 -1.72
C GLN A 18 -16.44 -18.32 -3.19
N ALA A 19 -15.57 -17.35 -3.47
CA ALA A 19 -15.30 -16.90 -4.84
C ALA A 19 -14.54 -17.94 -5.69
N GLY A 20 -13.89 -18.94 -5.06
CA GLY A 20 -13.19 -20.01 -5.77
C GLY A 20 -11.99 -19.54 -6.62
N CYS A 21 -11.37 -18.41 -6.27
CA CYS A 21 -10.26 -17.87 -7.04
C CYS A 21 -9.01 -18.74 -6.88
N LYS A 22 -8.20 -18.88 -7.94
CA LYS A 22 -6.91 -19.61 -7.87
C LYS A 22 -5.92 -18.99 -6.88
N ARG A 23 -5.98 -17.66 -6.72
CA ARG A 23 -5.13 -16.89 -5.81
C ARG A 23 -5.92 -15.71 -5.25
N TYR A 24 -5.58 -15.32 -4.03
CA TYR A 24 -6.10 -14.11 -3.40
C TYR A 24 -4.95 -13.15 -3.10
N VAL A 25 -5.12 -11.89 -3.47
CA VAL A 25 -4.15 -10.83 -3.14
C VAL A 25 -4.69 -10.01 -1.98
N VAL A 26 -3.94 -9.94 -0.90
CA VAL A 26 -4.28 -9.16 0.30
C VAL A 26 -3.27 -8.04 0.46
N VAL A 27 -3.77 -6.82 0.54
CA VAL A 27 -2.97 -5.63 0.79
C VAL A 27 -3.30 -5.10 2.18
N ILE A 28 -2.29 -5.01 3.04
CA ILE A 28 -2.43 -4.45 4.39
C ILE A 28 -1.54 -3.23 4.58
N LYS A 29 -1.95 -2.34 5.48
CA LYS A 29 -1.07 -1.28 5.97
C LYS A 29 0.16 -1.88 6.65
N GLY A 30 1.31 -1.25 6.42
CA GLY A 30 2.59 -1.63 7.02
C GLY A 30 3.13 -0.55 7.96
N ILE A 31 4.30 -0.84 8.54
CA ILE A 31 5.03 0.08 9.42
C ILE A 31 6.50 0.08 9.01
N ARG A 32 7.07 1.27 8.79
CA ARG A 32 8.51 1.46 8.56
C ARG A 32 9.13 2.36 9.63
N GLN A 33 10.44 2.23 9.82
CA GLN A 33 11.21 3.12 10.69
C GLN A 33 11.10 4.57 10.17
N GLY A 34 11.16 5.56 11.07
CA GLY A 34 10.93 6.97 10.74
C GLY A 34 9.47 7.43 10.87
N GLY A 35 8.59 6.64 11.49
CA GLY A 35 7.22 7.05 11.81
C GLY A 35 6.20 6.90 10.67
N PHE A 36 6.58 6.27 9.56
CA PHE A 36 5.67 6.04 8.44
C PHE A 36 4.76 4.83 8.70
N PHE A 37 3.46 5.08 8.76
CA PHE A 37 2.44 4.09 9.05
C PHE A 37 1.35 4.08 7.98
N GLY A 38 1.14 2.94 7.33
CA GLY A 38 0.11 2.80 6.31
C GLY A 38 0.23 3.84 5.20
N ILE A 39 -0.87 4.52 4.90
CA ILE A 39 -0.93 5.56 3.88
C ILE A 39 -1.12 6.89 4.60
N GLY A 40 -0.31 7.89 4.25
CA GLY A 40 -0.39 9.20 4.90
C GLY A 40 0.21 10.31 4.06
N ILE A 41 0.30 11.49 4.66
CA ILE A 41 0.84 12.69 4.05
C ILE A 41 1.95 13.22 4.96
N MET A 42 3.03 13.69 4.35
CA MET A 42 4.09 14.39 5.01
C MET A 42 4.26 15.75 4.33
N LYS A 43 4.12 16.83 5.11
CA LYS A 43 4.40 18.17 4.60
C LYS A 43 5.92 18.34 4.44
N GLY A 44 6.33 18.86 3.29
CA GLY A 44 7.73 19.19 3.03
C GLY A 44 8.19 20.41 3.84
N SER A 45 9.39 20.91 3.49
CA SER A 45 9.93 22.14 4.08
C SER A 45 8.95 23.31 3.96
N PRO A 46 8.82 24.20 4.97
CA PRO A 46 7.97 25.40 4.90
C PRO A 46 8.30 26.34 3.72
N LEU A 47 9.51 26.24 3.16
CA LEU A 47 9.97 27.04 2.03
C LEU A 47 9.34 26.64 0.69
N TYR A 48 8.80 25.42 0.58
CA TYR A 48 8.14 24.93 -0.61
C TYR A 48 6.74 24.46 -0.25
N ASN A 49 5.73 24.92 -0.97
CA ASN A 49 4.34 24.55 -0.72
C ASN A 49 4.01 23.15 -1.27
N MET A 50 4.82 22.17 -0.84
CA MET A 50 4.85 20.82 -1.35
C MET A 50 4.60 19.85 -0.21
N ALA A 51 3.84 18.80 -0.50
CA ALA A 51 3.69 17.66 0.39
C ALA A 51 3.95 16.37 -0.38
N ASP A 52 4.23 15.31 0.34
CA ASP A 52 4.40 13.97 -0.20
C ASP A 52 3.33 13.06 0.41
N ILE A 53 2.49 12.48 -0.44
CA ILE A 53 1.69 11.31 -0.04
C ILE A 53 2.64 10.13 0.00
N TYR A 54 2.60 9.33 1.05
CA TYR A 54 3.37 8.09 1.15
C TYR A 54 2.47 6.87 1.28
N ALA A 55 2.96 5.71 0.83
CA ALA A 55 2.27 4.43 0.96
C ALA A 55 3.21 3.34 1.50
N VAL A 56 3.02 2.96 2.76
CA VAL A 56 3.65 1.80 3.41
C VAL A 56 2.64 0.66 3.46
N ILE A 57 2.75 -0.25 2.52
CA ILE A 57 1.86 -1.42 2.41
C ILE A 57 2.65 -2.72 2.31
N ARG A 58 2.03 -3.81 2.76
CA ARG A 58 2.51 -5.16 2.52
C ARG A 58 1.48 -5.93 1.71
N ILE A 59 1.98 -6.71 0.76
CA ILE A 59 1.18 -7.49 -0.18
C ILE A 59 1.43 -8.97 0.13
N TYR A 60 0.35 -9.73 0.27
CA TYR A 60 0.35 -11.17 0.41
C TYR A 60 -0.39 -11.81 -0.75
N VAL A 61 0.18 -12.87 -1.31
CA VAL A 61 -0.49 -13.74 -2.27
C VAL A 61 -0.80 -15.04 -1.57
N HIS A 62 -2.09 -15.35 -1.44
CA HIS A 62 -2.58 -16.57 -0.84
C HIS A 62 -2.98 -17.59 -1.90
N ASP A 63 -2.77 -18.87 -1.58
CA ASP A 63 -3.33 -19.98 -2.35
C ASP A 63 -4.85 -19.98 -2.29
N GLY A 64 -5.49 -20.32 -3.40
CA GLY A 64 -6.95 -20.33 -3.53
C GLY A 64 -7.65 -21.46 -2.79
N GLN A 65 -6.98 -22.60 -2.60
CA GLN A 65 -7.55 -23.78 -1.97
C GLN A 65 -7.20 -23.85 -0.49
N SER A 66 -5.92 -23.71 -0.14
CA SER A 66 -5.48 -23.83 1.25
C SER A 66 -5.58 -22.53 2.04
N PHE A 67 -5.58 -21.39 1.35
CA PHE A 67 -5.44 -20.03 1.91
C PHE A 67 -4.07 -19.74 2.54
N ASP A 68 -3.08 -20.59 2.30
CA ASP A 68 -1.71 -20.38 2.77
C ASP A 68 -1.03 -19.24 2.01
N ILE A 69 -0.10 -18.55 2.67
CA ILE A 69 0.69 -17.49 2.03
C ILE A 69 1.72 -18.13 1.10
N LEU A 70 1.57 -17.92 -0.21
CA LEU A 70 2.51 -18.36 -1.23
C LEU A 70 3.70 -17.41 -1.37
N LYS A 71 3.43 -16.10 -1.45
CA LYS A 71 4.43 -15.05 -1.63
C LYS A 71 4.04 -13.82 -0.82
N SER A 72 5.04 -13.01 -0.43
CA SER A 72 4.80 -11.72 0.19
C SER A 72 5.86 -10.72 -0.23
N GLY A 73 5.49 -9.44 -0.27
CA GLY A 73 6.42 -8.35 -0.59
C GLY A 73 5.93 -7.03 -0.03
N GLU A 74 6.82 -6.06 -0.01
CA GLU A 74 6.45 -4.67 0.28
C GLU A 74 6.05 -3.95 -1.00
N GLY A 75 5.10 -3.02 -0.88
CA GLY A 75 4.75 -2.15 -1.99
C GLY A 75 5.92 -1.25 -2.38
N SER A 76 6.22 -1.18 -3.67
CA SER A 76 7.29 -0.34 -4.22
C SER A 76 6.87 0.31 -5.53
N ILE A 77 7.33 1.54 -5.78
CA ILE A 77 7.24 2.20 -7.10
C ILE A 77 8.47 1.95 -7.99
N SER A 78 9.60 1.55 -7.39
CA SER A 78 10.88 1.32 -8.07
C SER A 78 11.29 -0.17 -8.18
N GLY A 79 10.40 -1.11 -7.85
CA GLY A 79 10.73 -2.55 -7.95
C GLY A 79 11.58 -3.12 -6.80
N SER A 80 11.45 -2.57 -5.59
CA SER A 80 12.13 -2.95 -4.34
C SER A 80 13.52 -2.34 -4.17
N ASN A 81 13.64 -1.42 -3.21
CA ASN A 81 14.88 -1.10 -2.51
C ASN A 81 14.52 -0.63 -1.11
N PHE A 82 14.95 -1.36 -0.09
CA PHE A 82 14.74 -1.01 1.33
C PHE A 82 15.40 0.34 1.70
N MET A 83 16.39 0.77 0.90
CA MET A 83 17.21 1.98 1.08
C MET A 83 16.55 3.27 0.57
N THR A 84 15.56 3.17 -0.32
CA THR A 84 14.74 4.31 -0.72
C THR A 84 13.57 4.39 0.26
N GLY A 85 13.20 5.60 0.73
CA GLY A 85 12.05 5.81 1.60
C GLY A 85 10.75 5.18 1.06
N PRO A 86 9.63 5.26 1.81
CA PRO A 86 8.38 4.70 1.31
C PRO A 86 8.03 5.30 -0.06
N PRO A 87 7.33 4.57 -0.94
CA PRO A 87 6.78 5.14 -2.16
C PRO A 87 6.07 6.46 -1.89
N THR A 88 6.50 7.52 -2.56
CA THR A 88 5.89 8.84 -2.44
C THR A 88 5.30 9.35 -3.75
N LEU A 89 4.29 10.22 -3.63
CA LEU A 89 3.77 11.04 -4.70
C LEU A 89 3.77 12.49 -4.24
N ARG A 90 4.55 13.33 -4.92
CA ARG A 90 4.65 14.76 -4.68
C ARG A 90 3.36 15.47 -5.13
N ILE A 91 2.89 16.40 -4.30
CA ILE A 91 1.64 17.13 -4.47
C ILE A 91 1.81 18.61 -4.04
N ASP A 92 0.98 19.49 -4.58
CA ASP A 92 0.87 20.89 -4.14
C ASP A 92 0.01 20.98 -2.88
N TRP A 93 0.56 21.55 -1.81
CA TRP A 93 -0.13 21.71 -0.54
C TRP A 93 -1.29 22.73 -0.61
N ALA A 94 -1.27 23.69 -1.55
CA ALA A 94 -2.33 24.69 -1.69
C ALA A 94 -3.69 24.07 -2.06
N GLN A 95 -3.69 22.85 -2.59
CA GLN A 95 -4.90 22.14 -2.99
C GLN A 95 -5.55 21.36 -1.84
N TRP A 96 -4.98 21.45 -0.62
CA TRP A 96 -5.42 20.68 0.54
C TRP A 96 -6.11 21.54 1.61
N PRO A 97 -7.34 21.18 2.01
CA PRO A 97 -7.96 21.73 3.20
C PRO A 97 -7.33 21.12 4.46
N GLU A 98 -7.40 21.84 5.57
CA GLU A 98 -6.99 21.32 6.88
C GLU A 98 -7.87 20.13 7.32
N PRO A 99 -7.41 19.25 8.22
CA PRO A 99 -8.25 18.22 8.81
C PRO A 99 -9.42 18.83 9.61
N PRO A 100 -10.61 18.20 9.61
CA PRO A 100 -10.93 16.88 9.07
C PRO A 100 -11.32 16.84 7.57
N GLU A 101 -11.52 17.99 6.92
CA GLU A 101 -12.03 18.07 5.54
C GLU A 101 -11.10 17.40 4.52
N ALA A 102 -9.80 17.31 4.85
CA ALA A 102 -8.80 16.60 4.05
C ALA A 102 -9.23 15.17 3.65
N ALA A 103 -9.87 14.41 4.55
CA ALA A 103 -10.23 13.01 4.30
C ALA A 103 -11.29 12.84 3.19
N ASN A 104 -12.12 13.86 2.98
CA ASN A 104 -13.17 13.88 1.95
C ASN A 104 -12.75 14.65 0.69
N ASN A 105 -11.54 15.22 0.66
CA ASN A 105 -11.05 15.96 -0.48
C ASN A 105 -10.89 15.02 -1.71
N PRO A 106 -11.50 15.35 -2.86
CA PRO A 106 -11.49 14.49 -4.04
C PRO A 106 -10.08 14.34 -4.63
N VAL A 107 -9.27 15.39 -4.60
CA VAL A 107 -7.87 15.38 -5.07
C VAL A 107 -7.05 14.44 -4.20
N MET A 108 -7.17 14.53 -2.87
CA MET A 108 -6.49 13.60 -1.95
C MET A 108 -6.81 12.15 -2.27
N ARG A 109 -8.11 11.83 -2.37
CA ARG A 109 -8.55 10.46 -2.66
C ARG A 109 -8.06 9.98 -4.04
N ALA A 110 -8.03 10.87 -5.03
CA ALA A 110 -7.50 10.56 -6.36
C ALA A 110 -6.00 10.30 -6.33
N SER A 111 -5.21 11.20 -5.75
CA SER A 111 -3.75 11.09 -5.65
C SER A 111 -3.33 9.88 -4.81
N THR A 112 -4.03 9.58 -3.71
CA THR A 112 -3.80 8.36 -2.93
C THR A 112 -4.07 7.10 -3.75
N ARG A 113 -5.18 7.05 -4.50
CA ARG A 113 -5.48 5.91 -5.38
C ARG A 113 -4.44 5.76 -6.49
N GLN A 114 -3.99 6.86 -7.07
CA GLN A 114 -2.93 6.86 -8.08
C GLN A 114 -1.64 6.27 -7.52
N LEU A 115 -1.20 6.72 -6.33
CA LEU A 115 -0.01 6.16 -5.70
C LEU A 115 -0.15 4.66 -5.43
N LEU A 116 -1.30 4.22 -4.89
CA LEU A 116 -1.54 2.80 -4.64
C LEU A 116 -1.58 1.97 -5.93
N GLY A 117 -2.21 2.48 -6.99
CA GLY A 117 -2.22 1.86 -8.31
C GLY A 117 -0.80 1.65 -8.82
N ASN A 118 0.01 2.71 -8.84
CA ASN A 118 1.40 2.64 -9.27
C ASN A 118 2.23 1.64 -8.45
N VAL A 119 2.05 1.62 -7.13
CA VAL A 119 2.72 0.66 -6.24
C VAL A 119 2.33 -0.77 -6.59
N LEU A 120 1.04 -1.04 -6.77
CA LEU A 120 0.55 -2.38 -7.07
C LEU A 120 0.96 -2.84 -8.46
N ASP A 121 0.82 -2.00 -9.48
CA ASP A 121 1.20 -2.29 -10.86
C ASP A 121 2.69 -2.68 -10.98
N LYS A 122 3.54 -2.06 -10.16
CA LYS A 122 4.97 -2.39 -10.12
C LYS A 122 5.29 -3.61 -9.27
N SER A 123 4.56 -3.84 -8.19
CA SER A 123 4.90 -4.91 -7.23
C SER A 123 4.28 -6.26 -7.59
N LEU A 124 3.06 -6.27 -8.13
CA LEU A 124 2.29 -7.47 -8.38
C LEU A 124 2.89 -8.39 -9.46
N PRO A 125 3.46 -7.91 -10.58
CA PRO A 125 4.01 -8.80 -11.59
C PRO A 125 5.03 -9.79 -11.02
N ALA A 126 5.99 -9.33 -10.21
CA ALA A 126 6.98 -10.20 -9.57
C ALA A 126 6.34 -11.19 -8.56
N LEU A 127 5.30 -10.73 -7.84
CA LEU A 127 4.60 -11.56 -6.86
C LEU A 127 3.66 -12.59 -7.51
N LEU A 128 3.13 -12.33 -8.70
CA LEU A 128 2.13 -13.16 -9.37
C LEU A 128 2.71 -14.04 -10.48
N GLN A 129 3.96 -13.82 -10.90
CA GLN A 129 4.68 -14.73 -11.80
C GLN A 129 4.53 -16.17 -11.32
N SER A 130 4.02 -17.02 -12.22
CA SER A 130 4.03 -18.47 -12.05
C SER A 130 5.47 -18.95 -11.93
N GLN A 131 5.72 -19.85 -10.99
CA GLN A 131 6.83 -20.78 -11.18
C GLN A 131 6.47 -21.74 -12.30
#